data_AF-A0A497B568-F1
#
_entry.id   AF-A0A497B568-F1
#
_cell.length_a   1.000
_cell.length_b   1.000
_cell.length_c   1.000
_cell.angle_alpha   90.00
_cell.angle_beta   90.00
_cell.angle_gamma   90.00
#
_symmetry.space_group_name_H-M   'P 1'
#
loop_
_entity.id
_entity.type
_entity.pdbx_description
1 polymer ?
#
loop_
_entity_poly.entity_id
_entity_poly.type
_entity_poly.pdbx_seq_one_letter_code
_entity_poly.pdbx_strand_id
1 'polypeptide(L)'
;MFKKRKRALGILLIILGILLLVGVVYLGLHYWHLYRPFELYPESNPLLAFKPKAINGAIALLSLAGQDDAPVFEQAVDKGELETAYVTLAFSTSMADKERLGHWLLLARAYAQAHGKKKAILCYGQVYKLAILSPFLSDFERADALLMAAKGLQEIGERERALFVYKQAGLLITRSPYLKKAQRVILADRLKEGYRSLKAQSHLEELEEALASLPETASAPEPLLTEFITLPEENYTNPERLEKALTLSKALEAKPKEIPEAPVKELAEILKEEDKARMQFYDEKLASEERLSYRAGWLWARINWLTLKYRIAVRGFGVSLVPEWEERTDEIRSQLSQAYEALYSLYTEEAVALPQQHQIDRAWVEIYRDEACKALLGLYANAPLDKLAAGLEKAMDTARASGKGYALRIGTLEEGSYIFIFQPFEPKESGT
;
A
#
# COMPACT_ATOMS: atom_id res chain seq x y z
N MET A 1 -22.94 25.47 -67.32
CA MET A 1 -23.45 25.34 -65.94
C MET A 1 -23.33 23.93 -65.32
N PHE A 2 -23.59 22.84 -66.05
CA PHE A 2 -23.59 21.47 -65.51
C PHE A 2 -22.24 20.97 -64.91
N LYS A 3 -21.10 21.37 -65.47
CA LYS A 3 -19.76 20.93 -65.00
C LYS A 3 -19.38 21.50 -63.62
N LYS A 4 -19.84 22.72 -63.29
CA LYS A 4 -19.62 23.34 -61.96
C LYS A 4 -20.48 22.66 -60.88
N ARG A 5 -21.72 22.26 -61.20
CA ARG A 5 -22.61 21.55 -60.27
C ARG A 5 -22.10 20.16 -59.89
N LYS A 6 -21.53 19.40 -60.83
CA LYS A 6 -20.93 18.08 -60.53
C LYS A 6 -19.69 18.17 -59.63
N ARG A 7 -18.85 19.19 -59.81
CA ARG A 7 -17.69 19.43 -58.92
C ARG A 7 -18.13 19.86 -57.51
N ALA A 8 -19.13 20.74 -57.41
CA ALA A 8 -19.69 21.14 -56.12
C ALA A 8 -20.30 19.95 -55.37
N LEU A 9 -21.03 19.08 -56.07
CA LEU A 9 -21.61 17.85 -55.49
C LEU A 9 -20.52 16.87 -55.00
N GLY A 10 -19.44 16.69 -55.77
CA GLY A 10 -18.31 15.85 -55.37
C GLY A 10 -17.59 16.37 -54.13
N ILE A 11 -17.38 17.69 -54.03
CA ILE A 11 -16.78 18.31 -52.84
C ILE A 11 -17.71 18.13 -51.62
N LEU A 12 -19.03 18.30 -51.81
CA LEU A 12 -20.00 18.18 -50.72
C LEU A 12 -20.09 16.74 -50.18
N LEU A 13 -19.98 15.73 -51.05
CA LEU A 13 -19.91 14.32 -50.64
C LEU A 13 -18.61 14.00 -49.89
N ILE A 14 -17.48 14.58 -50.29
CA ILE A 14 -16.21 14.41 -49.57
C ILE A 14 -16.30 15.04 -48.17
N ILE A 15 -16.84 16.26 -48.07
CA ILE A 15 -17.04 16.93 -46.78
C ILE A 15 -17.97 16.12 -45.87
N LEU A 16 -19.08 15.59 -46.42
CA LEU A 16 -20.01 14.75 -45.67
C LEU A 16 -19.35 13.45 -45.18
N GLY A 17 -18.52 12.82 -46.02
CA GLY A 17 -17.76 11.63 -45.65
C GLY A 17 -16.76 11.89 -44.52
N ILE A 18 -16.07 13.03 -44.56
CA ILE A 18 -15.14 13.45 -43.49
C ILE A 18 -15.91 13.71 -42.19
N LEU A 19 -17.05 14.41 -42.24
CA LEU A 19 -17.87 14.68 -41.06
C LEU A 19 -18.40 13.39 -40.42
N LEU A 20 -18.85 12.42 -41.22
CA LEU A 20 -19.25 11.10 -40.73
C LEU A 20 -18.09 10.36 -40.07
N LEU A 21 -16.90 10.39 -40.67
CA LEU A 21 -15.72 9.74 -40.10
C LEU A 21 -15.30 10.37 -38.77
N VAL A 22 -15.31 11.71 -38.68
CA VAL A 22 -15.05 12.43 -37.42
C VAL A 22 -16.12 12.09 -36.38
N GLY A 23 -17.39 12.02 -36.76
CA GLY A 23 -18.48 11.62 -35.87
C GLY A 23 -18.30 10.21 -35.30
N VAL A 24 -17.92 9.24 -36.15
CA VAL A 24 -17.65 7.86 -35.73
C VAL A 24 -16.43 7.78 -34.81
N VAL A 25 -15.34 8.50 -35.13
CA VAL A 25 -14.15 8.55 -34.26
C VAL A 25 -14.47 9.20 -32.91
N TYR A 26 -15.25 10.28 -32.90
CA TYR A 26 -15.69 10.94 -31.67
C TYR A 26 -16.57 10.03 -30.82
N LEU A 27 -17.56 9.36 -31.42
CA LEU A 27 -18.40 8.37 -30.75
C LEU A 27 -17.57 7.21 -30.22
N GLY A 28 -16.62 6.69 -31.00
CA GLY A 28 -15.71 5.62 -30.59
C GLY A 28 -14.85 6.03 -29.40
N LEU A 29 -14.27 7.24 -29.42
CA LEU A 29 -13.50 7.78 -28.30
C LEU A 29 -14.37 8.05 -27.07
N HIS A 30 -15.59 8.55 -27.26
CA HIS A 30 -16.53 8.81 -26.19
C HIS A 30 -16.97 7.50 -25.52
N TYR A 31 -17.32 6.47 -26.30
CA TYR A 31 -17.67 5.15 -25.80
C TYR A 31 -16.46 4.50 -25.11
N TRP A 32 -15.27 4.59 -25.69
CA TRP A 32 -14.05 4.12 -25.04
C TRP A 32 -13.82 4.78 -23.68
N HIS A 33 -14.06 6.09 -23.57
CA HIS A 33 -13.94 6.81 -22.29
C HIS A 33 -15.04 6.45 -21.28
N LEU A 34 -16.27 6.19 -21.75
CA LEU A 34 -17.40 5.82 -20.89
C LEU A 34 -17.31 4.39 -20.34
N TYR A 35 -16.71 3.47 -21.10
CA TYR A 35 -16.64 2.04 -20.75
C TYR A 35 -15.24 1.59 -20.28
N ARG A 36 -14.35 2.53 -19.95
CA ARG A 36 -13.12 2.14 -19.25
C ARG A 36 -13.48 1.70 -17.83
N PRO A 37 -13.08 0.49 -17.38
CA PRO A 37 -13.19 0.12 -15.98
C PRO A 37 -12.43 1.16 -15.15
N PHE A 38 -13.04 1.59 -14.05
CA PHE A 38 -12.46 2.62 -13.19
C PHE A 38 -11.32 2.00 -12.38
N GLU A 39 -10.11 2.06 -12.93
CA GLU A 39 -8.92 1.57 -12.24
C GLU A 39 -8.45 2.61 -11.21
N LEU A 40 -8.79 2.41 -9.94
CA LEU A 40 -8.49 3.37 -8.87
C LEU A 40 -6.99 3.62 -8.69
N TYR A 41 -6.14 2.60 -8.90
CA TYR A 41 -4.67 2.67 -8.91
C TYR A 41 -4.10 1.64 -9.89
N PRO A 42 -2.96 1.91 -10.56
CA PRO A 42 -2.39 0.96 -11.50
C PRO A 42 -2.14 -0.40 -10.87
N GLU A 43 -2.67 -1.46 -11.47
CA GLU A 43 -2.38 -2.85 -11.11
C GLU A 43 -0.90 -3.14 -11.38
N SER A 44 -0.09 -2.97 -10.35
CA SER A 44 1.33 -3.27 -10.39
C SER A 44 1.79 -3.69 -9.00
N ASN A 45 2.65 -4.71 -8.97
CA ASN A 45 3.34 -5.06 -7.73
C ASN A 45 4.22 -3.86 -7.33
N PRO A 46 3.95 -3.19 -6.19
CA PRO A 46 4.73 -2.03 -5.78
C PRO A 46 6.20 -2.36 -5.55
N LEU A 47 6.52 -3.61 -5.16
CA LEU A 47 7.90 -4.07 -5.00
C LEU A 47 8.66 -4.19 -6.33
N LEU A 48 7.98 -4.07 -7.48
CA LEU A 48 8.61 -4.11 -8.80
C LEU A 48 8.39 -2.82 -9.58
N ALA A 49 7.66 -1.85 -9.02
CA ALA A 49 7.31 -0.61 -9.68
C ALA A 49 8.41 0.44 -9.55
N PHE A 50 9.69 0.05 -9.64
CA PHE A 50 10.86 0.93 -9.59
C PHE A 50 11.82 0.66 -10.74
N LYS A 51 12.79 1.55 -10.95
CA LYS A 51 13.82 1.38 -11.99
C LYS A 51 15.19 1.17 -11.35
N PRO A 52 15.75 -0.06 -11.36
CA PRO A 52 17.03 -0.34 -10.69
C PRO A 52 18.16 0.65 -11.05
N LYS A 53 18.29 0.98 -12.33
CA LYS A 53 19.34 1.90 -12.82
C LYS A 53 19.19 3.36 -12.36
N ALA A 54 18.04 3.74 -11.81
CA ALA A 54 17.78 5.09 -11.30
C ALA A 54 17.94 5.17 -9.78
N ILE A 55 18.32 4.07 -9.12
CA ILE A 55 18.61 4.05 -7.70
C ILE A 55 20.04 4.55 -7.47
N ASN A 56 20.18 5.49 -6.53
CA ASN A 56 21.46 5.90 -5.99
C ASN A 56 21.93 4.83 -5.00
N GLY A 57 22.81 3.94 -5.49
CA GLY A 57 23.30 2.81 -4.70
C GLY A 57 24.10 3.22 -3.46
N ALA A 58 24.76 4.38 -3.48
CA ALA A 58 25.47 4.88 -2.31
C ALA A 58 24.51 5.11 -1.13
N ILE A 59 23.38 5.77 -1.36
CA ILE A 59 22.37 6.01 -0.33
C ILE A 59 21.62 4.72 0.01
N ALA A 60 21.20 3.95 -1.00
CA ALA A 60 20.41 2.74 -0.78
C ALA A 60 21.11 1.73 0.14
N LEU A 61 22.44 1.56 -0.01
CA LEU A 61 23.24 0.63 0.77
C LEU A 61 23.35 0.99 2.26
N LEU A 62 22.99 2.20 2.67
CA LEU A 62 23.00 2.59 4.07
C LEU A 62 22.04 1.74 4.92
N SER A 63 20.88 1.34 4.36
CA SER A 63 19.99 0.36 5.02
C SER A 63 20.71 -0.97 5.25
N LEU A 64 21.50 -1.45 4.28
CA LEU A 64 22.25 -2.70 4.40
C LEU A 64 23.42 -2.57 5.38
N ALA A 65 23.96 -1.35 5.50
CA ALA A 65 24.97 -0.96 6.48
C ALA A 65 24.41 -0.77 7.91
N GLY A 66 23.12 -1.03 8.12
CA GLY A 66 22.48 -1.03 9.45
C GLY A 66 21.88 0.29 9.87
N GLN A 67 21.79 1.28 8.96
CA GLN A 67 21.01 2.48 9.22
C GLN A 67 19.51 2.17 9.07
N ASP A 68 18.69 2.75 9.95
CA ASP A 68 17.23 2.61 9.86
C ASP A 68 16.70 3.17 8.53
N ASP A 69 15.66 2.54 7.99
CA ASP A 69 15.11 2.89 6.67
C ASP A 69 14.55 4.31 6.62
N ALA A 70 14.05 4.85 7.74
CA ALA A 70 13.44 6.18 7.78
C ALA A 70 14.48 7.30 7.51
N PRO A 71 15.60 7.39 8.25
CA PRO A 71 16.70 8.28 7.89
C PRO A 71 17.24 8.11 6.46
N VAL A 72 17.32 6.87 5.96
CA VAL A 72 17.78 6.60 4.58
C VAL A 72 16.77 7.13 3.55
N PHE A 73 15.48 6.94 3.81
CA PHE A 73 14.39 7.49 3.02
C PHE A 73 14.43 9.03 2.99
N GLU A 74 14.52 9.68 4.15
CA GLU A 74 14.59 11.14 4.28
C GLU A 74 15.80 11.69 3.50
N GLN A 75 16.98 11.09 3.68
CA GLN A 75 18.17 11.49 2.94
C GLN A 75 18.01 11.35 1.41
N ALA A 76 17.33 10.29 0.96
CA ALA A 76 17.05 10.09 -0.46
C ALA A 76 16.07 11.15 -1.00
N VAL A 77 15.01 11.48 -0.25
CA VAL A 77 14.07 12.54 -0.62
C VAL A 77 14.76 13.90 -0.68
N ASP A 78 15.56 14.24 0.33
CA ASP A 78 16.29 15.52 0.42
C ASP A 78 17.28 15.71 -0.72
N LYS A 79 17.88 14.63 -1.21
CA LYS A 79 18.78 14.62 -2.37
C LYS A 79 18.05 14.52 -3.72
N GLY A 80 16.71 14.44 -3.73
CA GLY A 80 15.91 14.28 -4.94
C GLY A 80 16.00 12.89 -5.58
N GLU A 81 16.53 11.90 -4.86
CA GLU A 81 16.75 10.53 -5.31
C GLU A 81 15.49 9.68 -5.14
N LEU A 82 14.43 10.07 -5.85
CA LEU A 82 13.07 9.56 -5.60
C LEU A 82 12.90 8.04 -5.81
N GLU A 83 13.64 7.43 -6.74
CA GLU A 83 13.60 5.97 -6.91
C GLU A 83 14.28 5.24 -5.75
N THR A 84 15.32 5.84 -5.16
CA THR A 84 15.97 5.34 -3.95
C THR A 84 15.04 5.43 -2.75
N ALA A 85 14.37 6.58 -2.59
CA ALA A 85 13.35 6.77 -1.56
C ALA A 85 12.20 5.75 -1.72
N TYR A 86 11.70 5.57 -2.96
CA TYR A 86 10.64 4.63 -3.27
C TYR A 86 11.01 3.20 -2.87
N VAL A 87 12.17 2.70 -3.30
CA VAL A 87 12.55 1.31 -3.03
C VAL A 87 12.87 1.08 -1.55
N THR A 88 13.44 2.06 -0.85
CA THR A 88 13.63 1.97 0.61
C THR A 88 12.28 1.87 1.32
N LEU A 89 11.31 2.71 0.98
CA LEU A 89 9.99 2.69 1.60
C LEU A 89 9.17 1.44 1.23
N ALA A 90 9.21 1.01 -0.03
CA ALA A 90 8.43 -0.14 -0.53
C ALA A 90 8.84 -1.45 0.16
N PHE A 91 10.12 -1.63 0.42
CA PHE A 91 10.66 -2.85 1.05
C PHE A 91 10.82 -2.74 2.57
N SER A 92 10.52 -1.59 3.17
CA SER A 92 10.67 -1.44 4.62
C SER A 92 9.66 -2.31 5.36
N THR A 93 10.13 -3.06 6.34
CA THR A 93 9.30 -3.86 7.25
C THR A 93 9.36 -3.37 8.69
N SER A 94 10.27 -2.44 9.00
CA SER A 94 10.47 -1.87 10.34
C SER A 94 9.63 -0.63 10.63
N MET A 95 9.21 0.12 9.60
CA MET A 95 8.39 1.31 9.80
C MET A 95 6.98 0.95 10.24
N ALA A 96 6.52 1.63 11.29
CA ALA A 96 5.13 1.58 11.74
C ALA A 96 4.19 2.13 10.65
N ASP A 97 2.95 1.63 10.59
CA ASP A 97 2.02 1.97 9.51
C ASP A 97 1.70 3.47 9.42
N LYS A 98 1.66 4.17 10.56
CA LYS A 98 1.49 5.64 10.61
C LYS A 98 2.66 6.38 9.97
N GLU A 99 3.89 5.98 10.28
CA GLU A 99 5.11 6.56 9.72
C GLU A 99 5.19 6.28 8.21
N ARG A 100 4.96 5.02 7.84
CA ARG A 100 4.90 4.56 6.45
C ARG A 100 3.88 5.36 5.63
N LEU A 101 2.71 5.64 6.22
CA LEU A 101 1.66 6.45 5.61
C LEU A 101 2.14 7.89 5.33
N GLY A 102 2.83 8.50 6.30
CA GLY A 102 3.44 9.83 6.15
C GLY A 102 4.50 9.86 5.05
N HIS A 103 5.38 8.87 5.01
CA HIS A 103 6.43 8.76 3.99
C HIS A 103 5.85 8.53 2.58
N TRP A 104 4.80 7.73 2.43
CA TRP A 104 4.13 7.58 1.14
C TRP A 104 3.49 8.88 0.65
N LEU A 105 2.88 9.66 1.55
CA LEU A 105 2.33 10.99 1.23
C LEU A 105 3.43 11.96 0.79
N LEU A 106 4.56 11.99 1.52
CA LEU A 106 5.70 12.84 1.19
C LEU A 106 6.27 12.47 -0.20
N LEU A 107 6.50 11.18 -0.44
CA LEU A 107 7.03 10.68 -1.71
C LEU A 107 6.07 10.94 -2.88
N ALA A 108 4.76 10.78 -2.66
CA ALA A 108 3.74 11.09 -3.67
C ALA A 108 3.80 12.56 -4.12
N ARG A 109 3.94 13.48 -3.17
CA ARG A 109 4.10 14.92 -3.45
C ARG A 109 5.42 15.20 -4.16
N ALA A 110 6.51 14.58 -3.74
CA ALA A 110 7.82 14.74 -4.40
C ALA A 110 7.76 14.28 -5.87
N TYR A 111 7.14 13.13 -6.15
CA TYR A 111 6.91 12.69 -7.53
C TYR A 111 5.98 13.64 -8.31
N ALA A 112 4.93 14.17 -7.68
CA ALA A 112 4.03 15.12 -8.33
C ALA A 112 4.77 16.40 -8.75
N GLN A 113 5.62 16.94 -7.88
CA GLN A 113 6.46 18.11 -8.14
C GLN A 113 7.50 17.84 -9.24
N ALA A 114 8.05 16.62 -9.30
CA ALA A 114 8.95 16.18 -10.35
C ALA A 114 8.24 15.77 -11.67
N HIS A 115 6.95 16.10 -11.83
CA HIS A 115 6.10 15.71 -12.98
C HIS A 115 5.97 14.19 -13.21
N GLY A 116 6.31 13.38 -12.21
CA GLY A 116 6.19 11.92 -12.19
C GLY A 116 4.77 11.43 -11.88
N LYS A 117 3.77 11.88 -12.65
CA LYS A 117 2.34 11.66 -12.37
C LYS A 117 1.98 10.20 -12.05
N LYS A 118 2.47 9.23 -12.86
CA LYS A 118 2.19 7.80 -12.64
C LYS A 118 2.70 7.29 -11.28
N LYS A 119 3.90 7.70 -10.88
CA LYS A 119 4.51 7.33 -9.59
C LYS A 119 3.81 8.02 -8.42
N ALA A 120 3.40 9.28 -8.59
CA ALA A 120 2.59 9.97 -7.59
C ALA A 120 1.26 9.23 -7.35
N ILE A 121 0.56 8.82 -8.41
CA ILE A 121 -0.67 8.01 -8.31
C ILE A 121 -0.40 6.69 -7.58
N LEU A 122 0.67 5.98 -7.92
CA LEU A 122 1.05 4.73 -7.24
C LEU A 122 1.28 4.95 -5.74
N CYS A 123 1.99 6.02 -5.36
CA CYS A 123 2.26 6.33 -3.96
C CYS A 123 0.98 6.71 -3.20
N TYR A 124 0.10 7.53 -3.79
CA TYR A 124 -1.23 7.79 -3.22
C TYR A 124 -2.08 6.51 -3.10
N GLY A 125 -1.88 5.55 -4.00
CA GLY A 125 -2.48 4.22 -3.89
C GLY A 125 -2.01 3.42 -2.69
N GLN A 126 -0.73 3.52 -2.31
CA GLN A 126 -0.23 2.90 -1.09
C GLN A 126 -0.83 3.56 0.16
N VAL A 127 -0.95 4.89 0.17
CA VAL A 127 -1.64 5.62 1.24
C VAL A 127 -3.08 5.12 1.39
N TYR A 128 -3.80 4.99 0.27
CA TYR A 128 -5.17 4.50 0.25
C TYR A 128 -5.27 3.09 0.85
N LYS A 129 -4.47 2.14 0.36
CA LYS A 129 -4.44 0.75 0.84
C LYS A 129 -4.16 0.66 2.34
N LEU A 130 -3.16 1.39 2.84
CA LEU A 130 -2.86 1.47 4.27
C LEU A 130 -4.04 2.05 5.06
N ALA A 131 -4.59 3.18 4.61
CA ALA A 131 -5.70 3.85 5.29
C ALA A 131 -6.96 2.98 5.36
N ILE A 132 -7.27 2.19 4.32
CA ILE A 132 -8.40 1.26 4.36
C ILE A 132 -8.09 0.05 5.23
N LEU A 133 -6.95 -0.61 5.02
CA LEU A 133 -6.74 -1.97 5.52
C LEU A 133 -5.99 -2.04 6.84
N SER A 134 -4.88 -1.31 7.03
CA SER A 134 -4.02 -1.44 8.24
C SER A 134 -4.85 -1.45 9.52
N PRO A 135 -4.77 -2.43 10.42
CA PRO A 135 -5.52 -2.40 11.68
C PRO A 135 -4.93 -1.43 12.71
N PHE A 136 -3.71 -0.93 12.48
CA PHE A 136 -2.94 -0.13 13.45
C PHE A 136 -3.18 1.38 13.34
N LEU A 137 -4.02 1.83 12.41
CA LEU A 137 -4.37 3.24 12.24
C LEU A 137 -5.69 3.57 12.95
N SER A 138 -5.70 4.70 13.66
CA SER A 138 -6.94 5.29 14.18
C SER A 138 -7.80 5.87 13.05
N ASP A 139 -9.11 5.96 13.26
CA ASP A 139 -10.03 6.52 12.25
C ASP A 139 -9.71 7.97 11.90
N PHE A 140 -9.10 8.73 12.82
CA PHE A 140 -8.60 10.07 12.53
C PHE A 140 -7.45 10.03 11.52
N GLU A 141 -6.45 9.17 11.75
CA GLU A 141 -5.31 9.02 10.85
C GLU A 141 -5.74 8.52 9.47
N ARG A 142 -6.69 7.58 9.42
CA ARG A 142 -7.25 7.09 8.14
C ARG A 142 -7.94 8.22 7.37
N ALA A 143 -8.86 8.94 8.02
CA ALA A 143 -9.60 10.01 7.37
C ALA A 143 -8.66 11.12 6.92
N ASP A 144 -7.72 11.54 7.76
CA ASP A 144 -6.73 12.55 7.42
C ASP A 144 -5.86 12.14 6.21
N ALA A 145 -5.35 10.91 6.23
CA ALA A 145 -4.56 10.36 5.14
C ALA A 145 -5.32 10.31 3.80
N LEU A 146 -6.58 9.85 3.83
CA LEU A 146 -7.45 9.83 2.65
C LEU A 146 -7.71 11.24 2.14
N LEU A 147 -7.96 12.22 3.01
CA LEU A 147 -8.12 13.63 2.59
C LEU A 147 -6.83 14.19 1.97
N MET A 148 -5.65 13.87 2.53
CA MET A 148 -4.37 14.29 1.96
C MET A 148 -4.09 13.64 0.61
N ALA A 149 -4.38 12.34 0.47
CA ALA A 149 -4.23 11.63 -0.80
C ALA A 149 -5.21 12.15 -1.86
N ALA A 150 -6.47 12.38 -1.51
CA ALA A 150 -7.47 12.94 -2.41
C ALA A 150 -7.08 14.34 -2.89
N LYS A 151 -6.63 15.22 -1.98
CA LYS A 151 -6.12 16.54 -2.33
C LYS A 151 -4.93 16.46 -3.30
N GLY A 152 -3.98 15.59 -3.00
CA GLY A 152 -2.81 15.38 -3.87
C GLY A 152 -3.17 14.84 -5.26
N LEU A 153 -4.14 13.93 -5.35
CA LEU A 153 -4.70 13.44 -6.61
C LEU A 153 -5.40 14.57 -7.40
N GLN A 154 -6.14 15.42 -6.71
CA GLN A 154 -6.78 16.59 -7.32
C GLN A 154 -5.74 17.57 -7.89
N GLU A 155 -4.66 17.85 -7.15
CA GLU A 155 -3.58 18.76 -7.56
C GLU A 155 -2.86 18.27 -8.83
N ILE A 156 -2.78 16.95 -9.05
CA ILE A 156 -2.20 16.37 -10.28
C ILE A 156 -3.25 16.10 -11.39
N GLY A 157 -4.47 16.62 -11.23
CA GLY A 157 -5.55 16.55 -12.20
C GLY A 157 -6.31 15.20 -12.26
N GLU A 158 -6.12 14.32 -11.28
CA GLU A 158 -6.83 13.03 -11.18
C GLU A 158 -8.18 13.20 -10.45
N ARG A 159 -9.08 13.98 -11.07
CA ARG A 159 -10.37 14.39 -10.48
C ARG A 159 -11.24 13.23 -10.01
N GLU A 160 -11.38 12.18 -10.82
CA GLU A 160 -12.26 11.04 -10.49
C GLU A 160 -11.69 10.23 -9.32
N ARG A 161 -10.39 9.95 -9.32
CA ARG A 161 -9.70 9.28 -8.21
C ARG A 161 -9.78 10.13 -6.93
N ALA A 162 -9.57 11.44 -7.04
CA ALA A 162 -9.68 12.36 -5.91
C ALA A 162 -11.10 12.32 -5.31
N LEU A 163 -12.13 12.43 -6.15
CA LEU A 163 -13.53 12.37 -5.70
C LEU A 163 -13.83 11.03 -5.03
N PHE A 164 -13.37 9.92 -5.61
CA PHE A 164 -13.52 8.60 -5.02
C PHE A 164 -12.91 8.51 -3.62
N VAL A 165 -11.65 8.95 -3.46
CA VAL A 165 -10.95 8.92 -2.17
C VAL A 165 -11.60 9.86 -1.15
N TYR A 166 -12.09 11.04 -1.58
CA TYR A 166 -12.86 11.93 -0.72
C TYR A 166 -14.13 11.28 -0.17
N LYS A 167 -14.86 10.49 -0.98
CA LYS A 167 -16.03 9.75 -0.52
C LYS A 167 -15.68 8.76 0.59
N GLN A 168 -14.55 8.06 0.45
CA GLN A 168 -14.07 7.12 1.48
C GLN A 168 -13.74 7.84 2.80
N ALA A 169 -13.11 9.02 2.73
CA ALA A 169 -12.92 9.86 3.91
C ALA A 169 -14.26 10.34 4.51
N GLY A 170 -15.22 10.72 3.67
CA GLY A 170 -16.55 11.16 4.08
C GLY A 170 -17.33 10.10 4.86
N LEU A 171 -17.21 8.82 4.47
CA LEU A 171 -17.81 7.71 5.21
C LEU A 171 -17.25 7.61 6.63
N LEU A 172 -15.92 7.69 6.82
CA LEU A 172 -15.32 7.72 8.16
C LEU A 172 -15.80 8.94 8.95
N ILE A 173 -15.73 10.13 8.34
CA ILE A 173 -16.09 11.41 8.98
C ILE A 173 -17.56 11.43 9.44
N THR A 174 -18.47 10.76 8.74
CA THR A 174 -19.90 10.78 9.07
C THR A 174 -20.32 9.59 9.91
N ARG A 175 -19.68 8.42 9.76
CA ARG A 175 -20.15 7.16 10.37
C ARG A 175 -19.27 6.60 11.47
N SER A 176 -17.99 6.96 11.54
CA SER A 176 -17.11 6.43 12.59
C SER A 176 -17.60 6.88 13.99
N PRO A 177 -17.77 5.96 14.95
CA PRO A 177 -18.02 6.32 16.35
C PRO A 177 -16.73 6.74 17.06
N TYR A 178 -15.55 6.49 16.48
CA TYR A 178 -14.24 6.68 17.13
C TYR A 178 -13.64 8.07 16.88
N LEU A 179 -14.30 8.90 16.07
CA LEU A 179 -13.91 10.29 15.84
C LEU A 179 -14.52 11.22 16.89
N LYS A 180 -13.65 11.91 17.63
CA LYS A 180 -14.06 12.98 18.56
C LYS A 180 -14.70 14.14 17.80
N LYS A 181 -15.62 14.86 18.45
CA LYS A 181 -16.33 16.02 17.85
C LYS A 181 -15.37 17.05 17.22
N ALA A 182 -14.31 17.43 17.93
CA ALA A 182 -13.33 18.40 17.42
C ALA A 182 -12.58 17.90 16.18
N GLN A 183 -12.16 16.62 16.18
CA GLN A 183 -11.53 15.98 15.03
C GLN A 183 -12.46 15.98 13.82
N ARG A 184 -13.74 15.65 14.03
CA ARG A 184 -14.74 15.59 12.97
C ARG A 184 -14.96 16.94 12.30
N VAL A 185 -15.01 18.04 13.07
CA VAL A 185 -15.12 19.40 12.51
C VAL A 185 -13.95 19.70 11.58
N ILE A 186 -12.72 19.49 12.04
CA ILE A 186 -11.51 19.75 11.26
C ILE A 186 -11.48 18.94 9.96
N LEU A 187 -11.82 17.66 10.04
CA LEU A 187 -11.85 16.77 8.87
C LEU A 187 -12.99 17.14 7.90
N ALA A 188 -14.17 17.47 8.42
CA ALA A 188 -15.33 17.87 7.64
C ALA A 188 -15.06 19.17 6.87
N ASP A 189 -14.46 20.17 7.50
CA ASP A 189 -14.13 21.44 6.83
C ASP A 189 -13.20 21.23 5.63
N ARG A 190 -12.17 20.39 5.80
CA ARG A 190 -11.25 20.00 4.71
C ARG A 190 -11.95 19.20 3.61
N LEU A 191 -12.87 18.31 3.96
CA LEU A 191 -13.66 17.57 2.97
C LEU A 191 -14.59 18.49 2.18
N LYS A 192 -15.26 19.44 2.84
CA LYS A 192 -16.11 20.46 2.20
C LYS A 192 -15.30 21.32 1.23
N GLU A 193 -14.10 21.74 1.62
CA GLU A 193 -13.18 22.45 0.72
C GLU A 193 -12.86 21.61 -0.52
N GLY A 194 -12.48 20.33 -0.33
CA GLY A 194 -12.23 19.38 -1.42
C GLY A 194 -13.41 19.27 -2.40
N TYR A 195 -14.63 19.04 -1.89
CA TYR A 195 -15.82 18.97 -2.74
C TYR A 195 -16.11 20.27 -3.49
N ARG A 196 -15.93 21.44 -2.85
CA ARG A 196 -16.08 22.74 -3.52
C ARG A 196 -15.06 22.94 -4.63
N SER A 197 -13.79 22.61 -4.39
CA SER A 197 -12.75 22.69 -5.42
C SER A 197 -13.01 21.74 -6.59
N LEU A 198 -13.59 20.56 -6.29
CA LEU A 198 -14.07 19.64 -7.31
C LEU A 198 -15.43 20.04 -7.89
N LYS A 199 -16.09 21.13 -7.48
CA LYS A 199 -17.44 21.47 -7.95
C LYS A 199 -18.45 20.31 -7.80
N ALA A 200 -18.28 19.49 -6.75
CA ALA A 200 -19.10 18.31 -6.46
C ALA A 200 -20.25 18.70 -5.51
N GLN A 201 -21.18 19.52 -6.00
CA GLN A 201 -22.21 20.14 -5.17
C GLN A 201 -23.15 19.11 -4.50
N SER A 202 -23.53 18.05 -5.21
CA SER A 202 -24.36 16.99 -4.63
C SER A 202 -23.67 16.29 -3.45
N HIS A 203 -22.37 16.01 -3.55
CA HIS A 203 -21.60 15.40 -2.46
C HIS A 203 -21.42 16.32 -1.25
N LEU A 204 -21.40 17.63 -1.48
CA LEU A 204 -21.38 18.62 -0.41
C LEU A 204 -22.72 18.63 0.36
N GLU A 205 -23.84 18.60 -0.35
CA GLU A 205 -25.18 18.55 0.25
C GLU A 205 -25.39 17.24 1.04
N GLU A 206 -25.04 16.09 0.45
CA GLU A 206 -25.07 14.78 1.12
C GLU A 206 -24.23 14.78 2.42
N LEU A 207 -23.04 15.41 2.39
CA LEU A 207 -22.18 15.52 3.56
C LEU A 207 -22.82 16.38 4.65
N GLU A 208 -23.42 17.51 4.30
CA GLU A 208 -24.04 18.42 5.28
C GLU A 208 -25.25 17.78 5.96
N GLU A 209 -26.06 17.05 5.20
CA GLU A 209 -27.15 16.25 5.74
C GLU A 209 -26.62 15.17 6.69
N ALA A 210 -25.60 14.41 6.28
CA ALA A 210 -25.02 13.37 7.12
C ALA A 210 -24.36 13.91 8.40
N LEU A 211 -23.79 15.11 8.36
CA LEU A 211 -23.21 15.77 9.54
C LEU A 211 -24.27 16.26 10.54
N ALA A 212 -25.55 16.35 10.15
CA ALA A 212 -26.64 16.69 11.06
C ALA A 212 -27.01 15.53 11.99
N SER A 213 -26.71 14.28 11.60
CA SER A 213 -27.01 13.07 12.37
C SER A 213 -25.76 12.24 12.62
N LEU A 214 -24.96 12.68 13.59
CA LEU A 214 -23.69 12.03 13.93
C LEU A 214 -23.90 10.90 14.96
N PRO A 215 -23.10 9.81 14.87
CA PRO A 215 -23.09 8.78 15.89
C PRO A 215 -22.54 9.32 17.22
N GLU A 216 -22.94 8.68 18.32
CA GLU A 216 -22.31 8.90 19.63
C GLU A 216 -20.82 8.53 19.59
N THR A 217 -20.00 9.33 20.28
CA THR A 217 -18.56 9.09 20.34
C THR A 217 -18.24 7.95 21.30
N ALA A 218 -17.46 6.98 20.84
CA ALA A 218 -16.94 5.87 21.63
C ALA A 218 -15.40 5.95 21.73
N SER A 219 -14.84 5.24 22.71
CA SER A 219 -13.38 5.05 22.76
C SER A 219 -12.97 4.04 21.69
N ALA A 220 -11.93 4.37 20.93
CA ALA A 220 -11.30 3.41 20.04
C ALA A 220 -10.60 2.33 20.88
N PRO A 221 -10.77 1.04 20.54
CA PRO A 221 -10.00 -0.02 21.18
C PRO A 221 -8.56 -0.06 20.64
N GLU A 222 -7.59 -0.43 21.47
CA GLU A 222 -6.18 -0.63 21.04
C GLU A 222 -6.05 -1.94 20.25
N PRO A 223 -5.36 -1.96 19.08
CA PRO A 223 -5.21 -3.14 18.21
C PRO A 223 -4.86 -4.42 18.99
N LEU A 224 -5.54 -5.53 18.75
CA LEU A 224 -5.24 -6.80 19.43
C LEU A 224 -3.97 -7.44 18.86
N LEU A 225 -3.72 -7.27 17.56
CA LEU A 225 -2.57 -7.87 16.89
C LEU A 225 -1.21 -7.42 17.46
N THR A 226 -1.14 -6.31 18.20
CA THR A 226 0.11 -5.93 18.87
C THR A 226 0.51 -6.90 19.98
N GLU A 227 -0.44 -7.65 20.54
CA GLU A 227 -0.19 -8.65 21.58
C GLU A 227 0.20 -10.02 20.99
N PHE A 228 -0.09 -10.25 19.70
CA PHE A 228 0.16 -11.54 19.02
C PHE A 228 1.62 -11.74 18.62
N ILE A 229 2.45 -10.72 18.79
CA ILE A 229 3.88 -10.78 18.48
C ILE A 229 4.67 -10.35 19.69
N THR A 230 5.65 -11.17 20.06
CA THR A 230 6.75 -10.77 20.93
C THR A 230 8.03 -10.85 20.13
N LEU A 231 8.59 -9.69 19.77
CA LEU A 231 9.84 -9.65 19.01
C LEU A 231 10.98 -10.22 19.86
N PRO A 232 11.81 -11.11 19.31
CA PRO A 232 12.94 -11.67 20.04
C PRO A 232 13.97 -10.58 20.35
N GLU A 233 14.54 -10.59 21.55
CA GLU A 233 15.65 -9.70 21.92
C GLU A 233 16.94 -10.08 21.17
N GLU A 234 17.07 -11.36 20.84
CA GLU A 234 18.16 -11.91 20.04
C GLU A 234 18.01 -11.49 18.57
N ASN A 235 18.61 -10.35 18.21
CA ASN A 235 18.72 -9.93 16.81
C ASN A 235 20.00 -10.49 16.19
N TYR A 236 19.83 -11.37 15.20
CA TYR A 236 20.95 -11.72 14.33
C TYR A 236 21.39 -10.46 13.59
N THR A 237 22.59 -9.95 13.90
CA THR A 237 23.23 -8.83 13.21
C THR A 237 24.64 -9.25 12.85
N ASN A 238 24.99 -9.21 11.56
CA ASN A 238 26.35 -9.50 11.12
C ASN A 238 27.15 -8.19 10.98
N PRO A 239 28.11 -7.90 11.88
CA PRO A 239 28.91 -6.67 11.80
C PRO A 239 29.72 -6.58 10.51
N GLU A 240 30.15 -7.71 9.93
CA GLU A 240 30.88 -7.72 8.67
C GLU A 240 30.01 -7.26 7.50
N ARG A 241 28.72 -7.63 7.49
CA ARG A 241 27.76 -7.11 6.48
C ARG A 241 27.68 -5.60 6.58
N LEU A 242 27.58 -5.06 7.80
CA LEU A 242 27.46 -3.62 8.01
C LEU A 242 28.69 -2.87 7.48
N GLU A 243 29.88 -3.37 7.82
CA GLU A 243 31.15 -2.78 7.38
C GLU A 243 31.33 -2.85 5.85
N LYS A 244 31.07 -4.00 5.24
CA LYS A 244 31.22 -4.19 3.79
C LYS A 244 30.19 -3.39 2.99
N ALA A 245 28.95 -3.31 3.47
CA ALA A 245 27.92 -2.46 2.87
C ALA A 245 28.29 -0.97 2.94
N LEU A 246 28.81 -0.50 4.08
CA LEU A 246 29.28 0.88 4.22
C LEU A 246 30.50 1.17 3.32
N THR A 247 31.42 0.21 3.21
CA THR A 247 32.59 0.32 2.32
C THR A 247 32.16 0.46 0.86
N LEU A 248 31.22 -0.38 0.40
CA LEU A 248 30.67 -0.28 -0.95
C LEU A 248 29.91 1.04 -1.17
N SER A 249 29.10 1.46 -0.18
CA SER A 249 28.38 2.75 -0.22
C SER A 249 29.34 3.92 -0.45
N LYS A 250 30.42 4.01 0.34
CA LYS A 250 31.44 5.06 0.22
C LYS A 250 32.16 5.01 -1.12
N ALA A 251 32.44 3.81 -1.64
CA ALA A 251 33.08 3.65 -2.94
C ALA A 251 32.18 4.15 -4.09
N LEU A 252 30.88 3.88 -4.02
CA LEU A 252 29.89 4.39 -4.97
C LEU A 252 29.68 5.91 -4.84
N GLU A 253 29.74 6.47 -3.63
CA GLU A 253 29.67 7.91 -3.43
C GLU A 253 30.87 8.62 -4.07
N ALA A 254 32.08 8.07 -3.90
CA ALA A 254 33.30 8.61 -4.49
C ALA A 254 33.30 8.51 -6.02
N LYS A 255 32.70 7.45 -6.59
CA LYS A 255 32.64 7.21 -8.04
C LYS A 255 31.26 6.69 -8.50
N PRO A 256 30.24 7.55 -8.64
CA PRO A 256 28.86 7.12 -8.89
C PRO A 256 28.61 6.37 -10.21
N LYS A 257 29.56 6.43 -11.16
CA LYS A 257 29.45 5.79 -12.48
C LYS A 257 30.23 4.49 -12.60
N GLU A 258 31.04 4.13 -11.60
CA GLU A 258 31.87 2.93 -11.59
C GLU A 258 31.36 2.00 -10.49
N ILE A 259 31.01 0.76 -10.86
CA ILE A 259 30.66 -0.27 -9.87
C ILE A 259 31.95 -0.95 -9.43
N PRO A 260 32.35 -0.85 -8.15
CA PRO A 260 33.63 -1.39 -7.71
C PRO A 260 33.51 -2.91 -7.48
N GLU A 261 34.12 -3.70 -8.37
CA GLU A 261 33.98 -5.17 -8.40
C GLU A 261 34.39 -5.86 -7.09
N ALA A 262 35.53 -5.47 -6.50
CA ALA A 262 36.03 -6.10 -5.28
C ALA A 262 35.11 -5.89 -4.05
N PRO A 263 34.71 -4.65 -3.69
CA PRO A 263 33.71 -4.43 -2.64
C PRO A 263 32.37 -5.13 -2.87
N VAL A 264 31.90 -5.21 -4.14
CA VAL A 264 30.68 -5.95 -4.47
C VAL A 264 30.85 -7.44 -4.17
N LYS A 265 31.95 -8.06 -4.63
CA LYS A 265 32.22 -9.48 -4.40
C LYS A 265 32.37 -9.81 -2.92
N GLU A 266 33.09 -8.99 -2.16
CA GLU A 266 33.26 -9.17 -0.71
C GLU A 266 31.91 -9.14 0.01
N LEU A 267 31.08 -8.14 -0.27
CA LEU A 267 29.74 -8.05 0.32
C LEU A 267 28.85 -9.24 -0.09
N ALA A 268 28.96 -9.71 -1.33
CA ALA A 268 28.19 -10.85 -1.82
C ALA A 268 28.47 -12.15 -1.05
N GLU A 269 29.74 -12.45 -0.75
CA GLU A 269 30.10 -13.64 0.04
C GLU A 269 29.56 -13.55 1.47
N ILE A 270 29.72 -12.39 2.13
CA ILE A 270 29.19 -12.16 3.48
C ILE A 270 27.67 -12.32 3.53
N LEU A 271 26.95 -11.83 2.52
CA LEU A 271 25.50 -11.97 2.42
C LEU A 271 25.06 -13.43 2.27
N LYS A 272 25.81 -14.24 1.50
CA LYS A 272 25.52 -15.68 1.33
C LYS A 272 25.78 -16.47 2.61
N GLU A 273 26.85 -16.18 3.32
CA GLU A 273 27.17 -16.82 4.60
C GLU A 273 26.14 -16.45 5.67
N GLU A 274 25.77 -15.17 5.76
CA GLU A 274 24.74 -14.68 6.68
C GLU A 274 23.37 -15.30 6.39
N ASP A 275 22.97 -15.43 5.13
CA ASP A 275 21.71 -16.07 4.74
C ASP A 275 21.62 -17.50 5.26
N LYS A 276 22.69 -18.29 5.05
CA LYS A 276 22.74 -19.68 5.51
C LYS A 276 22.62 -19.76 7.03
N ALA A 277 23.40 -18.96 7.75
CA ALA A 277 23.41 -18.97 9.21
C ALA A 277 22.07 -18.50 9.81
N ARG A 278 21.48 -17.41 9.28
CA ARG A 278 20.18 -16.91 9.71
C ARG A 278 19.07 -17.93 9.50
N MET A 279 19.02 -18.55 8.32
CA MET A 279 17.95 -19.49 8.00
C MET A 279 18.00 -20.73 8.90
N GLN A 280 19.20 -21.27 9.16
CA GLN A 280 19.39 -22.35 10.12
C GLN A 280 18.96 -21.94 11.53
N PHE A 281 19.38 -20.77 11.98
CA PHE A 281 19.02 -20.24 13.29
C PHE A 281 17.50 -20.04 13.44
N TYR A 282 16.82 -19.50 12.43
CA TYR A 282 15.36 -19.35 12.45
C TYR A 282 14.64 -20.70 12.48
N ASP A 283 15.12 -21.70 11.74
CA ASP A 283 14.54 -23.04 11.77
C ASP A 283 14.67 -23.68 13.16
N GLU A 284 15.83 -23.56 13.80
CA GLU A 284 16.07 -24.03 15.17
C GLU A 284 15.12 -23.34 16.16
N LYS A 285 15.04 -22.00 16.13
CA LYS A 285 14.18 -21.22 17.03
C LYS A 285 12.70 -21.54 16.85
N LEU A 286 12.23 -21.64 15.61
CA LEU A 286 10.82 -21.96 15.31
C LEU A 286 10.42 -23.38 15.73
N ALA A 287 11.39 -24.31 15.76
CA ALA A 287 11.19 -25.68 16.22
C ALA A 287 11.21 -25.80 17.75
N SER A 288 12.02 -24.99 18.44
CA SER A 288 12.16 -25.05 19.90
C SER A 288 11.21 -24.15 20.69
N GLU A 289 10.71 -23.06 20.09
CA GLU A 289 9.88 -22.08 20.78
C GLU A 289 8.44 -22.59 20.93
N GLU A 290 7.95 -22.64 22.17
CA GLU A 290 6.61 -23.14 22.49
C GLU A 290 5.57 -22.01 22.51
N ARG A 291 5.96 -20.78 22.84
CA ARG A 291 5.02 -19.66 22.96
C ARG A 291 4.68 -19.09 21.59
N LEU A 292 3.40 -19.15 21.22
CA LEU A 292 2.90 -18.68 19.92
C LEU A 292 3.35 -17.24 19.59
N SER A 293 3.24 -16.30 20.53
CA SER A 293 3.68 -14.91 20.35
C SER A 293 5.18 -14.76 20.02
N TYR A 294 6.05 -15.59 20.63
CA TYR A 294 7.49 -15.60 20.31
C TYR A 294 7.77 -16.30 18.98
N ARG A 295 7.05 -17.38 18.65
CA ARG A 295 7.13 -18.01 17.32
C ARG A 295 6.74 -17.02 16.22
N ALA A 296 5.70 -16.22 16.43
CA ALA A 296 5.31 -15.14 15.53
C ALA A 296 6.42 -14.08 15.41
N GLY A 297 7.09 -13.74 16.51
CA GLY A 297 8.28 -12.87 16.49
C GLY A 297 9.42 -13.42 15.63
N TRP A 298 9.72 -14.72 15.73
CA TRP A 298 10.74 -15.36 14.89
C TRP A 298 10.34 -15.44 13.41
N LEU A 299 9.06 -15.68 13.11
CA LEU A 299 8.56 -15.57 11.73
C LEU A 299 8.69 -14.15 11.20
N TRP A 300 8.44 -13.13 12.01
CA TRP A 300 8.65 -11.74 11.59
C TRP A 300 10.14 -11.46 11.33
N ALA A 301 11.05 -11.95 12.18
CA ALA A 301 12.49 -11.85 11.91
C ALA A 301 12.87 -12.52 10.57
N ARG A 302 12.29 -13.68 10.27
CA ARG A 302 12.48 -14.39 9.00
C ARG A 302 11.94 -13.62 7.80
N ILE A 303 10.73 -13.08 7.88
CA ILE A 303 10.10 -12.28 6.81
C ILE A 303 10.93 -11.01 6.57
N ASN A 304 11.45 -10.35 7.62
CA ASN A 304 12.34 -9.19 7.48
C ASN A 304 13.59 -9.54 6.66
N TRP A 305 14.24 -10.65 7.00
CA TRP A 305 15.41 -11.12 6.25
C TRP A 305 15.07 -11.47 4.80
N LEU A 306 13.99 -12.22 4.57
CA LEU A 306 13.55 -12.60 3.23
C LEU A 306 13.14 -11.39 2.39
N THR A 307 12.55 -10.36 2.99
CA THR A 307 12.22 -9.10 2.30
C THR A 307 13.48 -8.36 1.88
N LEU A 308 14.49 -8.29 2.75
CA LEU A 308 15.80 -7.74 2.42
C LEU A 308 16.48 -8.52 1.29
N LYS A 309 16.49 -9.86 1.38
CA LYS A 309 17.03 -10.75 0.34
C LYS A 309 16.30 -10.56 -0.99
N TYR A 310 14.98 -10.41 -0.96
CA TYR A 310 14.18 -10.13 -2.16
C TYR A 310 14.54 -8.77 -2.76
N ARG A 311 14.68 -7.72 -1.93
CA ARG A 311 15.17 -6.40 -2.38
C ARG A 311 16.51 -6.52 -3.10
N ILE A 312 17.44 -7.32 -2.58
CA ILE A 312 18.74 -7.57 -3.21
C ILE A 312 18.57 -8.28 -4.56
N ALA A 313 17.77 -9.35 -4.61
CA ALA A 313 17.50 -10.12 -5.82
C ALA A 313 16.88 -9.29 -6.96
N VAL A 314 16.03 -8.33 -6.64
CA VAL A 314 15.43 -7.43 -7.65
C VAL A 314 16.26 -6.17 -7.94
N ARG A 315 17.52 -6.13 -7.48
CA ARG A 315 18.44 -4.97 -7.61
C ARG A 315 17.89 -3.68 -6.99
N GLY A 316 17.17 -3.79 -5.88
CA GLY A 316 16.62 -2.68 -5.10
C GLY A 316 17.65 -1.83 -4.36
N PHE A 317 18.94 -2.10 -4.54
CA PHE A 317 20.07 -1.27 -4.13
C PHE A 317 20.76 -0.57 -5.32
N GLY A 318 20.22 -0.70 -6.53
CA GLY A 318 20.78 -0.08 -7.75
C GLY A 318 22.00 -0.78 -8.34
N VAL A 319 22.53 -1.79 -7.64
CA VAL A 319 23.68 -2.61 -8.05
C VAL A 319 23.33 -4.09 -7.96
N SER A 320 23.94 -4.90 -8.82
CA SER A 320 23.86 -6.37 -8.77
C SER A 320 24.80 -6.86 -7.67
N LEU A 321 24.26 -7.17 -6.49
CA LEU A 321 25.06 -7.61 -5.34
C LEU A 321 25.30 -9.12 -5.35
N VAL A 322 24.24 -9.92 -5.50
CA VAL A 322 24.30 -11.39 -5.43
C VAL A 322 23.58 -11.97 -6.66
N PRO A 323 24.26 -12.16 -7.80
CA PRO A 323 23.66 -12.66 -9.03
C PRO A 323 22.87 -13.96 -8.85
N GLU A 324 23.34 -14.86 -8.00
CA GLU A 324 22.69 -16.14 -7.70
C GLU A 324 21.30 -15.96 -7.09
N TRP A 325 21.05 -14.86 -6.37
CA TRP A 325 19.73 -14.54 -5.82
C TRP A 325 18.82 -13.93 -6.88
N GLU A 326 19.36 -13.16 -7.83
CA GLU A 326 18.59 -12.59 -8.94
C GLU A 326 17.97 -13.70 -9.82
N GLU A 327 18.72 -14.78 -10.07
CA GLU A 327 18.26 -15.97 -10.79
C GLU A 327 17.20 -16.78 -10.02
N ARG A 328 17.15 -16.62 -8.69
CA ARG A 328 16.25 -17.35 -7.78
C ARG A 328 15.15 -16.47 -7.18
N THR A 329 14.83 -15.37 -7.85
CA THR A 329 13.84 -14.39 -7.39
C THR A 329 12.47 -15.02 -7.07
N ASP A 330 12.00 -15.96 -7.89
CA ASP A 330 10.71 -16.64 -7.66
C ASP A 330 10.74 -17.57 -6.44
N GLU A 331 11.88 -18.22 -6.17
CA GLU A 331 12.06 -19.06 -4.99
C GLU A 331 12.06 -18.21 -3.72
N ILE A 332 12.79 -17.09 -3.71
CA ILE A 332 12.81 -16.15 -2.58
C ILE A 332 11.39 -15.63 -2.31
N ARG A 333 10.64 -15.28 -3.36
CA ARG A 333 9.25 -14.84 -3.25
C ARG A 333 8.33 -15.95 -2.71
N SER A 334 8.57 -17.21 -3.08
CA SER A 334 7.85 -18.36 -2.53
C SER A 334 8.13 -18.56 -1.05
N GLN A 335 9.40 -18.50 -0.63
CA GLN A 335 9.80 -18.59 0.78
C GLN A 335 9.18 -17.46 1.61
N LEU A 336 9.18 -16.23 1.09
CA LEU A 336 8.53 -15.09 1.74
C LEU A 336 7.02 -15.32 1.91
N SER A 337 6.35 -15.86 0.89
CA SER A 337 4.92 -16.19 0.95
C SER A 337 4.62 -17.27 1.99
N GLN A 338 5.45 -18.33 2.05
CA GLN A 338 5.32 -19.39 3.06
C GLN A 338 5.51 -18.86 4.49
N ALA A 339 6.45 -17.93 4.68
CA ALA A 339 6.67 -17.31 5.98
C ALA A 339 5.47 -16.45 6.43
N TYR A 340 4.83 -15.72 5.51
CA TYR A 340 3.58 -15.01 5.80
C TYR A 340 2.41 -15.98 6.08
N GLU A 341 2.26 -17.04 5.30
CA GLU A 341 1.23 -18.08 5.52
C GLU A 341 1.37 -18.69 6.92
N ALA A 342 2.59 -19.04 7.33
CA ALA A 342 2.87 -19.53 8.68
C ALA A 342 2.53 -18.49 9.76
N LEU A 343 2.85 -17.20 9.53
CA LEU A 343 2.58 -16.12 10.49
C LEU A 343 1.07 -15.97 10.72
N TYR A 344 0.29 -15.92 9.65
CA TYR A 344 -1.16 -15.77 9.76
C TYR A 344 -1.81 -17.03 10.32
N SER A 345 -1.28 -18.23 10.06
CA SER A 345 -1.72 -19.45 10.76
C SER A 345 -1.57 -19.28 12.28
N LEU A 346 -0.42 -18.80 12.77
CA LEU A 346 -0.23 -18.56 14.20
C LEU A 346 -1.19 -17.49 14.76
N TYR A 347 -1.45 -16.42 14.01
CA TYR A 347 -2.45 -15.43 14.44
C TYR A 347 -3.84 -16.01 14.55
N THR A 348 -4.24 -16.92 13.65
CA THR A 348 -5.53 -17.59 13.78
C THR A 348 -5.59 -18.49 15.00
N GLU A 349 -4.50 -19.16 15.36
CA GLU A 349 -4.39 -19.96 16.58
C GLU A 349 -4.46 -19.09 17.86
N GLU A 350 -3.74 -17.97 17.89
CA GLU A 350 -3.81 -16.96 18.96
C GLU A 350 -5.23 -16.39 19.09
N ALA A 351 -5.89 -16.06 17.97
CA ALA A 351 -7.23 -15.49 17.97
C ALA A 351 -8.27 -16.43 18.59
N VAL A 352 -8.22 -17.74 18.30
CA VAL A 352 -9.17 -18.70 18.89
C VAL A 352 -8.88 -18.99 20.36
N ALA A 353 -7.67 -18.68 20.84
CA ALA A 353 -7.28 -18.81 22.24
C ALA A 353 -7.70 -17.61 23.11
N LEU A 354 -8.22 -16.53 22.52
CA LEU A 354 -8.68 -15.36 23.26
C LEU A 354 -9.87 -15.68 24.18
N PRO A 355 -9.93 -15.08 25.38
CA PRO A 355 -10.87 -15.51 26.42
C PRO A 355 -12.32 -15.06 26.18
N GLN A 356 -12.55 -14.00 25.40
CA GLN A 356 -13.87 -13.39 25.22
C GLN A 356 -14.27 -13.39 23.73
N GLN A 357 -15.51 -13.81 23.43
CA GLN A 357 -16.00 -13.93 22.05
C GLN A 357 -15.82 -12.65 21.22
N HIS A 358 -16.10 -11.48 21.81
CA HIS A 358 -15.95 -10.22 21.07
C HIS A 358 -14.48 -9.89 20.75
N GLN A 359 -13.52 -10.38 21.54
CA GLN A 359 -12.09 -10.26 21.23
C GLN A 359 -11.72 -11.21 20.09
N ILE A 360 -12.26 -12.43 20.08
CA ILE A 360 -12.09 -13.39 18.97
C ILE A 360 -12.60 -12.79 17.66
N ASP A 361 -13.85 -12.30 17.65
CA ASP A 361 -14.49 -11.73 16.45
C ASP A 361 -13.69 -10.52 15.92
N ARG A 362 -13.21 -9.67 16.84
CA ARG A 362 -12.38 -8.52 16.52
C ARG A 362 -11.01 -8.94 15.97
N ALA A 363 -10.36 -9.93 16.56
CA ALA A 363 -9.08 -10.43 16.11
C ALA A 363 -9.17 -10.94 14.67
N TRP A 364 -10.24 -11.69 14.32
CA TRP A 364 -10.48 -12.11 12.93
C TRP A 364 -10.57 -10.94 11.95
N VAL A 365 -11.27 -9.86 12.31
CA VAL A 365 -11.32 -8.65 11.46
C VAL A 365 -9.93 -8.05 11.28
N GLU A 366 -9.13 -7.94 12.35
CA GLU A 366 -7.78 -7.37 12.28
C GLU A 366 -6.82 -8.25 11.49
N ILE A 367 -6.89 -9.58 11.64
CA ILE A 367 -6.06 -10.56 10.89
C ILE A 367 -6.30 -10.40 9.39
N TYR A 368 -7.56 -10.51 8.94
CA TYR A 368 -7.86 -10.41 7.50
C TYR A 368 -7.49 -9.04 6.93
N ARG A 369 -7.60 -7.99 7.74
CA ARG A 369 -7.19 -6.63 7.37
C ARG A 369 -5.68 -6.51 7.19
N ASP A 370 -4.88 -6.99 8.14
CA ASP A 370 -3.42 -6.95 8.01
C ASP A 370 -2.94 -7.85 6.86
N GLU A 371 -3.51 -9.05 6.72
CA GLU A 371 -3.17 -9.99 5.66
C GLU A 371 -3.44 -9.42 4.27
N ALA A 372 -4.65 -8.89 4.05
CA ALA A 372 -4.98 -8.19 2.81
C ALA A 372 -4.09 -6.95 2.59
N CYS A 373 -3.70 -6.24 3.67
CA CYS A 373 -2.78 -5.12 3.58
C CYS A 373 -1.41 -5.57 3.06
N LYS A 374 -0.79 -6.60 3.66
CA LYS A 374 0.52 -7.11 3.21
C LYS A 374 0.47 -7.66 1.79
N ALA A 375 -0.65 -8.27 1.39
CA ALA A 375 -0.88 -8.70 0.02
C ALA A 375 -0.86 -7.53 -0.96
N LEU A 376 -1.63 -6.47 -0.70
CA LEU A 376 -1.72 -5.30 -1.59
C LEU A 376 -0.47 -4.41 -1.59
N LEU A 377 0.36 -4.49 -0.54
CA LEU A 377 1.71 -3.93 -0.47
C LEU A 377 2.74 -4.79 -1.24
N GLY A 378 2.34 -5.93 -1.81
CA GLY A 378 3.21 -6.82 -2.58
C GLY A 378 4.13 -7.71 -1.74
N LEU A 379 4.10 -7.58 -0.41
CA LEU A 379 4.94 -8.35 0.52
C LEU A 379 4.48 -9.81 0.61
N TYR A 380 3.18 -10.07 0.49
CA TYR A 380 2.61 -11.41 0.45
C TYR A 380 2.05 -11.73 -0.94
N ALA A 381 2.94 -12.10 -1.87
CA ALA A 381 2.66 -12.14 -3.31
C ALA A 381 1.57 -13.14 -3.75
N ASN A 382 1.42 -14.27 -3.04
CA ASN A 382 0.47 -15.33 -3.39
C ASN A 382 -0.74 -15.38 -2.45
N ALA A 383 -1.00 -14.29 -1.71
CA ALA A 383 -2.12 -14.21 -0.80
C ALA A 383 -3.46 -14.42 -1.56
N PRO A 384 -4.37 -15.26 -1.05
CA PRO A 384 -5.62 -15.55 -1.72
C PRO A 384 -6.63 -14.40 -1.51
N LEU A 385 -6.44 -13.27 -2.18
CA LEU A 385 -7.22 -12.04 -1.97
C LEU A 385 -8.75 -12.25 -2.04
N ASP A 386 -9.27 -13.15 -2.90
CA ASP A 386 -10.69 -13.55 -2.89
C ASP A 386 -11.14 -14.08 -1.53
N LYS A 387 -10.36 -15.02 -0.97
CA LYS A 387 -10.67 -15.64 0.32
C LYS A 387 -10.53 -14.63 1.45
N LEU A 388 -9.57 -13.72 1.35
CA LEU A 388 -9.37 -12.65 2.34
C LEU A 388 -10.51 -11.65 2.32
N ALA A 389 -10.97 -11.24 1.14
CA ALA A 389 -12.12 -10.34 1.00
C ALA A 389 -13.40 -10.98 1.56
N ALA A 390 -13.69 -12.22 1.18
CA ALA A 390 -14.85 -12.95 1.69
C ALA A 390 -14.76 -13.23 3.21
N GLY A 391 -13.57 -13.59 3.69
CA GLY A 391 -13.30 -13.80 5.12
C GLY A 391 -13.47 -12.52 5.94
N LEU A 392 -12.97 -11.39 5.44
CA LEU A 392 -13.13 -10.08 6.06
C LEU A 392 -14.60 -9.67 6.15
N GLU A 393 -15.37 -9.79 5.06
CA GLU A 393 -16.80 -9.47 5.06
C GLU A 393 -17.55 -10.29 6.12
N LYS A 394 -17.33 -11.60 6.14
CA LYS A 394 -17.94 -12.51 7.13
C LYS A 394 -17.52 -12.18 8.57
N ALA A 395 -16.24 -11.88 8.80
CA ALA A 395 -15.73 -11.52 10.12
C ALA A 395 -16.36 -10.22 10.62
N MET A 396 -16.52 -9.21 9.75
CA MET A 396 -17.15 -7.94 10.11
C MET A 396 -18.65 -8.09 10.39
N ASP A 397 -19.36 -8.93 9.65
CA ASP A 397 -20.76 -9.25 9.93
C ASP A 397 -20.92 -9.93 11.28
N THR A 398 -20.03 -10.86 11.61
CA THR A 398 -20.01 -11.57 12.90
C THR A 398 -19.72 -10.61 14.05
N ALA A 399 -18.68 -9.78 13.92
CA ALA A 399 -18.27 -8.82 14.93
C ALA A 399 -19.32 -7.72 15.16
N ARG A 400 -20.08 -7.33 14.12
CA ARG A 400 -21.24 -6.44 14.26
C ARG A 400 -22.38 -7.10 15.03
N ALA A 401 -22.64 -8.38 14.81
CA ALA A 401 -23.69 -9.11 15.51
C ALA A 401 -23.37 -9.31 17.00
N SER A 402 -22.10 -9.42 17.37
CA SER A 402 -21.66 -9.65 18.75
C SER A 402 -21.48 -8.38 19.59
N GLY A 403 -21.52 -7.17 19.02
CA GLY A 403 -21.44 -5.94 19.81
C GLY A 403 -21.42 -4.63 19.01
N LYS A 404 -21.55 -3.50 19.74
CA LYS A 404 -21.48 -2.14 19.19
C LYS A 404 -20.02 -1.83 18.83
N GLY A 405 -19.73 -1.57 17.56
CA GLY A 405 -18.39 -1.10 17.15
C GLY A 405 -18.18 -0.88 15.65
N TYR A 406 -18.87 -1.65 14.80
CA TYR A 406 -18.70 -1.55 13.35
C TYR A 406 -19.86 -0.79 12.71
N ALA A 407 -19.69 0.52 12.55
CA ALA A 407 -20.61 1.36 11.76
C ALA A 407 -20.37 1.25 10.25
N LEU A 408 -19.14 0.86 9.87
CA LEU A 408 -18.70 0.65 8.50
C LEU A 408 -18.15 -0.77 8.35
N ARG A 409 -18.41 -1.37 7.20
CA ARG A 409 -17.74 -2.60 6.74
C ARG A 409 -16.70 -2.28 5.67
N ILE A 410 -15.78 -3.20 5.43
CA ILE A 410 -14.86 -3.16 4.30
C ILE A 410 -15.34 -4.18 3.27
N GLY A 411 -15.66 -3.72 2.07
CA GLY A 411 -16.06 -4.56 0.93
C GLY A 411 -15.16 -4.33 -0.29
N THR A 412 -15.44 -5.01 -1.40
CA THR A 412 -14.70 -4.89 -2.68
C THR A 412 -15.59 -4.37 -3.79
N LEU A 413 -15.04 -3.58 -4.74
CA LEU A 413 -15.82 -2.99 -5.85
C LEU A 413 -15.83 -3.79 -7.16
N GLU A 414 -14.82 -4.60 -7.45
CA GLU A 414 -14.69 -5.31 -8.74
C GLU A 414 -14.12 -6.71 -8.55
N GLU A 415 -14.67 -7.68 -9.29
CA GLU A 415 -14.05 -8.98 -9.52
C GLU A 415 -12.79 -8.79 -10.37
N GLY A 416 -11.60 -8.87 -9.74
CA GLY A 416 -10.30 -8.86 -10.43
C GLY A 416 -9.29 -7.83 -9.94
N SER A 417 -9.72 -6.64 -9.48
CA SER A 417 -8.82 -5.54 -9.09
C SER A 417 -8.71 -5.27 -7.58
N TYR A 418 -9.37 -6.08 -6.74
CA TYR A 418 -9.44 -6.01 -5.26
C TYR A 418 -9.30 -4.60 -4.66
N ILE A 419 -10.20 -3.71 -5.07
CA ILE A 419 -10.30 -2.38 -4.47
C ILE A 419 -11.16 -2.49 -3.21
N PHE A 420 -10.50 -2.54 -2.05
CA PHE A 420 -11.18 -2.50 -0.75
C PHE A 420 -11.70 -1.10 -0.44
N ILE A 421 -12.94 -1.01 0.01
CA ILE A 421 -13.63 0.24 0.31
C ILE A 421 -14.38 0.18 1.63
N PHE A 422 -14.53 1.32 2.31
CA PHE A 422 -15.55 1.45 3.33
C PHE A 422 -16.94 1.44 2.70
N GLN A 423 -17.86 0.72 3.33
CA GLN A 423 -19.28 0.68 2.99
C GLN A 423 -20.10 0.81 4.28
N PRO A 424 -21.25 1.49 4.24
CA PRO A 424 -22.23 1.35 5.31
C PRO A 424 -22.73 -0.09 5.35
N PHE A 425 -23.07 -0.59 6.54
CA PHE A 425 -23.91 -1.78 6.62
C PHE A 425 -25.33 -1.41 6.18
N GLU A 426 -25.85 -2.08 5.17
CA GLU A 426 -27.26 -1.94 4.82
C GLU A 426 -28.12 -2.46 5.98
N PRO A 427 -29.22 -1.77 6.32
CA PRO A 427 -30.22 -2.37 7.19
C PRO A 427 -30.73 -3.62 6.47
N LYS A 428 -30.65 -4.80 7.10
CA LYS A 428 -31.39 -5.96 6.61
C LYS A 428 -32.85 -5.51 6.51
N GLU A 429 -33.39 -5.44 5.29
CA GLU A 429 -34.83 -5.30 5.11
C GLU A 429 -35.44 -6.43 5.94
N SER A 430 -36.19 -6.06 6.98
CA SER A 430 -36.95 -7.00 7.77
C SER A 430 -37.97 -7.62 6.83
N GLY A 431 -37.62 -8.78 6.27
CA GLY A 431 -38.54 -9.62 5.53
C GLY A 431 -39.80 -9.80 6.36
N THR A 432 -40.91 -9.38 5.78
CA THR A 432 -42.26 -9.43 6.35
C THR A 432 -42.76 -10.86 6.43
#